data_AF-A0A0B7BTC8-F1
#
_entry.id   AF-A0A0B7BTC8-F1
#
_cell.length_a   1.000
_cell.length_b   1.000
_cell.length_c   1.000
_cell.angle_alpha   90.00
_cell.angle_beta   90.00
_cell.angle_gamma   90.00
#
_symmetry.space_group_name_H-M   'P 1'
#
loop_
_entity.id
_entity.type
_entity.pdbx_description
1 polymer ?
#
loop_
_entity_poly.entity_id
_entity_poly.type
_entity_poly.pdbx_seq_one_letter_code
_entity_poly.pdbx_strand_id
1 'polypeptide(L)'
;AEVFIAEVDHILDYPRSMYPNTKLIGGSSASPSKPLDGDFKKFVDGSNKGIIVFTFGGAVVDLPPYISSKMLLAFQQLDLDVVWKVNITSPDPSRIMTSKWIPQNDLLGHEKTKLFISHCGKNGQYEALYH
;
A
#
# COMPACT_ATOMS: atom_id res chain seq x y z
N ALA A 1 -29.53 -5.23 -17.66
CA ALA A 1 -28.75 -3.98 -17.57
C ALA A 1 -28.30 -3.60 -18.98
N GLU A 2 -28.50 -2.36 -19.41
CA GLU A 2 -28.07 -1.90 -20.75
C GLU A 2 -26.55 -1.75 -20.86
N VAL A 3 -25.87 -1.53 -19.73
CA VAL A 3 -24.41 -1.50 -19.60
C VAL A 3 -23.99 -2.20 -18.30
N PHE A 4 -22.93 -3.00 -18.34
CA PHE A 4 -22.28 -3.58 -17.16
C PHE A 4 -20.93 -2.90 -16.94
N ILE A 5 -20.75 -2.26 -15.79
CA ILE A 5 -19.50 -1.59 -15.43
C ILE A 5 -18.73 -2.53 -14.49
N ALA A 6 -17.54 -2.93 -14.90
CA ALA A 6 -16.68 -3.82 -14.13
C ALA A 6 -15.40 -3.08 -13.74
N GLU A 7 -15.16 -2.96 -12.44
CA GLU A 7 -13.90 -2.41 -11.91
C GLU A 7 -12.81 -3.49 -11.96
N VAL A 8 -12.38 -3.81 -13.18
CA VAL A 8 -11.22 -4.63 -13.51
C VAL A 8 -10.52 -4.02 -14.73
N ASP A 9 -9.27 -4.40 -14.98
CA ASP A 9 -8.46 -3.95 -16.12
C ASP A 9 -7.71 -5.14 -16.73
N HIS A 10 -7.44 -5.07 -18.03
CA HIS A 10 -6.72 -6.11 -18.76
C HIS A 10 -5.27 -6.31 -18.30
N ILE A 11 -4.67 -5.32 -17.62
CA ILE A 11 -3.29 -5.42 -17.11
C ILE A 11 -3.19 -6.41 -15.94
N LEU A 12 -4.22 -6.48 -15.08
CA LEU A 12 -4.21 -7.31 -13.87
C LEU A 12 -5.07 -8.57 -13.98
N ASP A 13 -5.90 -8.69 -15.01
CA ASP A 13 -6.85 -9.79 -15.18
C ASP A 13 -6.51 -10.66 -16.39
N TYR A 14 -6.97 -11.91 -16.36
CA TYR A 14 -6.78 -12.83 -17.48
C TYR A 14 -7.71 -12.49 -18.64
N PRO A 15 -7.30 -12.79 -19.89
CA PRO A 15 -8.19 -12.71 -21.04
C PRO A 15 -9.44 -13.55 -20.83
N ARG A 16 -10.61 -12.93 -20.98
CA ARG A 16 -11.92 -13.59 -20.85
C ARG A 16 -12.93 -13.01 -21.83
N SER A 17 -13.87 -13.83 -22.26
CA SER A 17 -14.99 -13.37 -23.08
C SER A 17 -15.84 -12.39 -22.28
N MET A 18 -16.13 -11.24 -22.87
CA MET A 18 -16.99 -10.21 -22.28
C MET A 18 -18.18 -9.97 -23.18
N TYR A 19 -19.34 -9.71 -22.58
CA TYR A 19 -20.48 -9.23 -23.35
C TYR A 19 -20.19 -7.87 -23.97
N PRO A 20 -20.74 -7.55 -25.16
CA PRO A 20 -20.50 -6.26 -25.83
C PRO A 20 -20.89 -5.04 -24.99
N ASN A 21 -21.82 -5.21 -24.04
CA ASN A 21 -22.28 -4.17 -23.13
C ASN A 21 -21.46 -4.06 -21.83
N THR A 22 -20.33 -4.75 -21.71
CA THR A 22 -19.42 -4.64 -20.56
C THR A 22 -18.36 -3.57 -20.81
N LYS A 23 -18.18 -2.66 -19.85
CA LYS A 23 -17.12 -1.66 -19.81
C LYS A 23 -16.21 -1.89 -18.61
N LEU A 24 -14.92 -2.00 -18.88
CA LEU A 24 -13.88 -2.14 -17.87
C LEU A 24 -13.41 -0.77 -17.41
N ILE A 25 -13.39 -0.54 -16.10
CA ILE A 25 -13.01 0.73 -15.46
C ILE A 25 -12.08 0.51 -14.25
N GLY A 26 -11.15 -0.43 -14.37
CA GLY A 26 -10.19 -0.72 -13.30
C GLY A 26 -9.42 0.52 -12.84
N GLY A 27 -8.99 0.51 -11.58
CA GLY A 27 -8.21 1.61 -11.01
C GLY A 27 -9.00 2.85 -10.61
N SER A 28 -10.33 2.76 -10.45
CA SER A 28 -11.15 3.88 -9.98
C SER A 28 -10.77 4.41 -8.58
N SER A 29 -10.02 3.63 -7.79
CA SER A 29 -9.50 4.06 -6.49
C SER A 29 -8.15 4.80 -6.57
N ALA A 30 -7.43 4.68 -7.69
CA ALA A 30 -6.13 5.32 -7.85
C ALA A 30 -6.29 6.79 -8.28
N SER A 31 -5.36 7.63 -7.84
CA SER A 31 -5.35 9.05 -8.21
C SER A 31 -3.92 9.60 -8.11
N PRO A 32 -3.61 10.75 -8.76
CA PRO A 32 -2.32 11.40 -8.57
C PRO A 32 -2.00 11.59 -7.08
N SER A 33 -0.76 11.28 -6.68
CA SER A 33 -0.31 11.46 -5.31
C SER A 33 -0.31 12.93 -4.93
N LYS A 34 -0.73 13.20 -3.68
CA LYS A 34 -0.60 14.51 -3.06
C LYS A 34 0.71 14.56 -2.26
N PRO A 35 1.28 15.76 -2.03
CA PRO A 35 2.40 15.90 -1.13
C PRO A 35 2.07 15.36 0.26
N LEU A 36 2.96 14.55 0.83
CA LEU A 36 2.85 14.08 2.21
C LEU A 36 2.95 15.28 3.18
N ASP A 37 2.26 15.15 4.31
CA ASP A 37 2.25 16.14 5.38
C ASP A 37 2.63 15.53 6.73
N GLY A 38 2.75 16.41 7.74
CA GLY A 38 2.95 16.03 9.13
C GLY A 38 4.10 15.05 9.37
N ASP A 39 3.81 13.98 10.10
CA ASP A 39 4.82 12.99 10.51
C ASP A 39 5.22 12.06 9.38
N PHE A 40 4.30 11.75 8.43
CA PHE A 40 4.63 10.98 7.24
C PHE A 40 5.67 11.70 6.39
N LYS A 41 5.49 13.00 6.16
CA LYS A 41 6.47 13.80 5.41
C LYS A 41 7.85 13.75 6.05
N LYS A 42 7.93 14.03 7.36
CA LYS A 42 9.21 14.03 8.09
C LYS A 42 9.90 12.67 8.04
N PHE A 43 9.14 11.59 8.22
CA PHE A 43 9.67 10.22 8.19
C PHE A 43 10.22 9.88 6.80
N VAL A 44 9.43 10.09 5.74
CA VAL A 44 9.82 9.74 4.38
C VAL A 44 10.96 10.64 3.87
N ASP A 45 10.93 11.94 4.16
CA ASP A 45 12.03 12.86 3.83
C ASP A 45 13.33 12.49 4.54
N GLY A 46 13.27 12.00 5.78
CA GLY A 46 14.43 11.54 6.54
C GLY A 46 15.04 10.23 6.04
N SER A 47 14.29 9.45 5.25
CA SER A 47 14.77 8.18 4.71
C SER A 47 15.83 8.38 3.62
N ASN A 48 17.03 7.82 3.81
CA ASN A 48 18.12 7.93 2.84
C ASN A 48 18.06 6.89 1.72
N LYS A 49 17.56 5.69 2.03
CA LYS A 49 17.58 4.53 1.11
C LYS A 49 16.22 4.26 0.47
N GLY A 50 15.18 4.88 0.99
CA GLY A 50 13.81 4.70 0.56
C GLY A 50 12.99 3.90 1.55
N ILE A 51 11.70 3.80 1.26
CA ILE A 51 10.71 3.23 2.15
C ILE A 51 10.02 2.00 1.55
N ILE A 52 9.56 1.13 2.45
CA ILE A 52 8.60 0.07 2.20
C ILE A 52 7.25 0.51 2.77
N VAL A 53 6.18 0.40 1.98
CA VAL A 53 4.82 0.57 2.47
C VAL A 53 4.23 -0.81 2.73
N PHE A 54 3.83 -1.10 3.96
CA PHE A 54 3.22 -2.38 4.34
C PHE A 54 1.84 -2.19 4.96
N THR A 55 0.82 -2.85 4.41
CA THR A 55 -0.55 -2.77 4.93
C THR A 55 -1.44 -3.92 4.48
N PHE A 56 -2.40 -4.28 5.32
CA PHE A 56 -3.45 -5.26 5.00
C PHE A 56 -4.75 -4.60 4.51
N GLY A 57 -4.67 -3.37 4.02
CA GLY A 57 -5.81 -2.66 3.42
C GLY A 57 -6.65 -1.90 4.44
N GLY A 58 -7.97 -1.83 4.22
CA GLY A 58 -8.88 -0.98 4.98
C GLY A 58 -8.97 -1.33 6.47
N ALA A 59 -9.07 -2.63 6.78
CA ALA A 59 -9.14 -3.12 8.15
C ALA A 59 -7.77 -3.01 8.85
N VAL A 60 -7.78 -2.60 10.12
CA VAL A 60 -6.62 -2.78 10.99
C VAL A 60 -6.60 -4.25 11.39
N VAL A 61 -5.60 -4.98 10.94
CA VAL A 61 -5.45 -6.40 11.25
C VAL A 61 -4.74 -6.54 12.60
N ASP A 62 -5.40 -7.19 13.54
CA ASP A 62 -4.78 -7.61 14.79
C ASP A 62 -3.94 -8.88 14.53
N LEU A 63 -2.64 -8.67 14.39
CA LEU A 63 -1.69 -9.77 14.17
C LEU A 63 -1.35 -10.45 15.49
N PRO A 64 -1.29 -11.80 15.53
CA PRO A 64 -0.76 -12.52 16.68
C PRO A 64 0.64 -11.99 17.03
N PRO A 65 0.99 -11.83 18.33
CA PRO A 65 2.28 -11.28 18.74
C PRO A 65 3.48 -11.99 18.11
N TYR A 66 3.41 -13.31 17.95
CA TYR A 66 4.50 -14.08 17.34
C TYR A 66 4.73 -13.74 15.85
N ILE A 67 3.69 -13.31 15.13
CA ILE A 67 3.79 -12.85 13.73
C ILE A 67 4.35 -11.44 13.69
N SER A 68 3.78 -10.52 14.47
CA SER A 68 4.24 -9.12 14.47
C SER A 68 5.70 -9.01 14.91
N SER A 69 6.13 -9.77 15.92
CA SER A 69 7.54 -9.84 16.33
C SER A 69 8.46 -10.33 15.20
N LYS A 70 8.07 -11.36 14.45
CA LYS A 70 8.88 -11.85 13.30
C LYS A 70 8.99 -10.81 12.20
N MET A 71 7.90 -10.10 11.89
CA MET A 71 7.91 -9.04 10.90
C MET A 71 8.79 -7.86 11.33
N LEU A 72 8.69 -7.42 12.59
CA LEU A 72 9.54 -6.35 13.13
C LEU A 72 11.03 -6.73 13.05
N LEU A 73 11.39 -7.96 13.47
CA LEU A 73 12.76 -8.46 13.37
C LEU A 73 13.27 -8.51 11.93
N ALA A 74 12.41 -8.90 10.98
CA ALA A 74 12.76 -8.90 9.57
C ALA A 74 13.00 -7.47 9.07
N PHE A 75 12.13 -6.52 9.42
CA PHE A 75 12.27 -5.11 9.01
C PHE A 75 13.53 -4.45 9.59
N GLN A 76 13.94 -4.78 10.80
CA GLN A 76 15.20 -4.29 11.38
C GLN A 76 16.45 -4.75 10.61
N GLN A 77 16.37 -5.87 9.88
CA GLN A 77 17.47 -6.39 9.07
C GLN A 77 17.49 -5.80 7.66
N LEU A 78 16.41 -5.13 7.24
CA LEU A 78 16.34 -4.47 5.94
C LEU A 78 17.01 -3.11 6.00
N ASP A 79 17.61 -2.72 4.88
CA ASP A 79 18.29 -1.44 4.72
C ASP A 79 17.36 -0.31 4.26
N LEU A 80 16.05 -0.55 4.29
CA LEU A 80 15.00 0.41 3.96
C LEU A 80 14.18 0.73 5.20
N ASP A 81 13.63 1.93 5.26
CA ASP A 81 12.68 2.29 6.31
C ASP A 81 11.29 1.75 5.98
N VAL A 82 10.44 1.54 6.97
CA VAL A 82 9.15 0.87 6.81
C VAL A 82 8.03 1.73 7.36
N VAL A 83 7.02 1.96 6.54
CA VAL A 83 5.72 2.50 6.95
C VAL A 83 4.74 1.35 7.02
N TRP A 84 4.33 0.97 8.22
CA TRP A 84 3.45 -0.16 8.46
C TRP A 84 2.11 0.27 9.05
N LYS A 85 1.02 0.02 8.32
CA LYS A 85 -0.33 0.18 8.86
C LYS A 85 -0.68 -0.97 9.81
N VAL A 86 -0.56 -0.75 11.11
CA VAL A 86 -0.81 -1.74 12.17
C VAL A 86 -0.99 -1.03 13.52
N ASN A 87 -1.72 -1.67 14.44
CA ASN A 87 -1.86 -1.21 15.83
C ASN A 87 -0.88 -1.91 16.78
N ILE A 88 0.42 -1.72 16.56
CA ILE A 88 1.48 -2.19 17.46
C ILE A 88 2.50 -1.07 17.68
N THR A 89 3.26 -1.15 18.77
CA THR A 89 4.38 -0.24 19.02
C THR A 89 5.63 -0.77 18.34
N SER A 90 6.26 0.07 17.54
CA SER A 90 7.57 -0.23 16.95
C SER A 90 8.69 -0.21 18.00
N PRO A 91 9.63 -1.18 17.98
CA PRO A 91 10.84 -1.14 18.80
C PRO A 91 11.87 -0.13 18.28
N ASP A 92 11.75 0.30 17.01
CA ASP A 92 12.58 1.33 16.39
C ASP A 92 11.69 2.25 15.54
N PRO A 93 11.01 3.23 16.15
CA PRO A 93 10.13 4.17 15.43
C PRO A 93 10.85 5.04 14.40
N SER A 94 12.19 5.14 14.48
CA SER A 94 12.99 5.95 13.55
C SER A 94 13.15 5.30 12.17
N ARG A 95 13.13 3.95 12.13
CA ARG A 95 13.20 3.16 10.90
C ARG A 95 11.89 2.45 10.55
N ILE A 96 11.04 2.18 11.54
CA ILE A 96 9.78 1.44 11.37
C ILE A 96 8.65 2.25 11.98
N MET A 97 7.96 3.03 11.16
CA MET A 97 6.80 3.80 11.56
C MET A 97 5.54 2.94 11.51
N THR A 98 4.92 2.73 12.68
CA THR A 98 3.66 2.01 12.82
C THR A 98 2.50 2.98 13.03
N SER A 99 1.40 2.82 12.28
CA SER A 99 0.21 3.65 12.45
C SER A 99 -1.09 2.88 12.18
N LYS A 100 -2.19 3.26 12.83
CA LYS A 100 -3.52 2.70 12.54
C LYS A 100 -4.06 3.11 11.17
N TRP A 101 -3.53 4.21 10.61
CA TRP A 101 -3.92 4.75 9.31
C TRP A 101 -2.71 5.32 8.58
N ILE A 102 -2.69 5.19 7.25
CA ILE A 102 -1.64 5.73 6.39
C ILE A 102 -2.26 6.33 5.12
N PRO A 103 -1.69 7.41 4.54
CA PRO A 103 -2.10 7.92 3.23
C PRO A 103 -1.53 7.04 2.11
N GLN A 104 -2.11 5.85 1.91
CA GLN A 104 -1.55 4.80 1.04
C GLN A 104 -1.23 5.29 -0.38
N ASN A 105 -2.19 5.92 -1.08
CA ASN A 105 -1.99 6.44 -2.44
C ASN A 105 -0.82 7.42 -2.52
N ASP A 106 -0.71 8.33 -1.55
CA ASP A 106 0.31 9.38 -1.53
C ASP A 106 1.69 8.80 -1.18
N LEU A 107 1.74 7.81 -0.29
CA LEU A 107 2.96 7.05 -0.01
C LEU A 107 3.40 6.27 -1.25
N LEU A 108 2.49 5.57 -1.93
CA LEU A 108 2.81 4.79 -3.13
C LEU A 108 3.34 5.69 -4.26
N GLY A 109 2.77 6.88 -4.45
CA GLY A 109 3.25 7.84 -5.44
C GLY A 109 4.42 8.72 -5.00
N HIS A 110 5.10 8.39 -3.90
CA HIS A 110 6.30 9.12 -3.45
C HIS A 110 7.58 8.48 -4.04
N GLU A 111 8.51 9.30 -4.56
CA GLU A 111 9.73 8.82 -5.25
C GLU A 111 10.65 7.89 -4.41
N LYS A 112 10.54 8.01 -3.09
CA LYS A 112 11.28 7.19 -2.12
C LYS A 112 10.64 5.83 -1.86
N THR A 113 9.41 5.59 -2.30
CA THR A 113 8.78 4.28 -2.14
C THR A 113 9.40 3.30 -3.11
N LYS A 114 9.94 2.20 -2.55
CA LYS A 114 10.65 1.16 -3.33
C LYS A 114 9.91 -0.16 -3.36
N LEU A 115 9.03 -0.40 -2.40
CA LEU A 115 8.29 -1.65 -2.30
C LEU A 115 6.94 -1.44 -1.63
N PHE A 116 5.92 -2.10 -2.16
CA PHE A 116 4.62 -2.24 -1.54
C PHE A 116 4.38 -3.69 -1.13
N ILE A 117 4.21 -3.92 0.16
CA ILE A 117 3.80 -5.21 0.72
C ILE A 117 2.30 -5.10 1.04
N SER A 118 1.50 -5.99 0.45
CA SER A 118 0.04 -5.89 0.51
C SER A 118 -0.61 -7.24 0.75
N HIS A 119 -1.83 -7.21 1.27
CA HIS A 119 -2.76 -8.36 1.32
C HIS A 119 -3.38 -8.72 -0.04
N CYS A 120 -2.92 -8.10 -1.13
CA CYS A 120 -3.44 -8.30 -2.49
C CYS A 120 -4.90 -7.87 -2.66
N GLY A 121 -5.39 -6.90 -1.88
CA GLY A 121 -6.68 -6.28 -2.15
C GLY A 121 -6.69 -5.50 -3.46
N LYS A 122 -7.80 -5.57 -4.19
CA LYS A 122 -7.94 -4.99 -5.54
C LYS A 122 -7.51 -3.52 -5.63
N ASN A 123 -8.01 -2.66 -4.74
CA ASN A 123 -7.73 -1.23 -4.78
C ASN A 123 -6.24 -0.93 -4.56
N GLY A 124 -5.61 -1.64 -3.62
CA GLY A 124 -4.18 -1.49 -3.36
C GLY A 124 -3.32 -1.95 -4.55
N GLN A 125 -3.73 -2.99 -5.27
CA GLN A 125 -3.04 -3.41 -6.49
C GLN A 125 -3.13 -2.33 -7.58
N TYR A 126 -4.31 -1.73 -7.78
CA TYR A 126 -4.46 -0.65 -8.76
C TYR A 126 -3.68 0.61 -8.39
N GLU A 127 -3.70 1.02 -7.12
CA GLU A 127 -2.88 2.15 -6.66
C GLU A 127 -1.39 1.88 -6.89
N ALA A 128 -0.92 0.67 -6.61
CA ALA A 128 0.48 0.30 -6.82
C ALA A 128 0.87 0.15 -8.30
N LEU A 129 -0.08 -0.17 -9.18
CA LEU A 129 0.14 -0.21 -10.63
C LEU A 129 0.14 1.19 -11.25
N TYR A 130 -0.65 2.10 -10.67
CA TYR A 130 -0.80 3.46 -11.17
C TYR A 130 0.47 4.32 -10.98
N HIS A 131 1.18 4.11 -9.87
CA HIS A 131 2.41 4.83 -9.49
C HIS A 131 3.67 4.05 -9.88
#